data_AF-A0A6L3MZR5-F1
#
_entry.id   AF-A0A6L3MZR5-F1
#
_cell.length_a   1.000
_cell.length_b   1.000
_cell.length_c   1.000
_cell.angle_alpha   90.00
_cell.angle_beta   90.00
_cell.angle_gamma   90.00
#
_symmetry.space_group_name_H-M   'P 1'
#
loop_
_entity.id
_entity.type
_entity.pdbx_description
1 polymer ?
#
loop_
_entity_poly.entity_id
_entity_poly.type
_entity_poly.pdbx_seq_one_letter_code
_entity_poly.pdbx_strand_id
1 'polypeptide(L)'
;SVLGFDGARLRVGPESAGANPGPAAYRRGGPLTVTDCNVMLGKIQPDHFPRVFGPRADEPLDRDGVAAKFAALADAIHAATGRRDTPEALAEGFLEIAIGSMANAIKKISVQRGHDVSRYVLTTFGGAGGQHACGVADALGMTQVFAHPLAGVLSAYGMGLADQTAMRERAIEAVLSDETLPALNAALDRLADDAVGALLEQGVPPERIATERRVHLRYQGTDSALDVPAGSVAAMQHAFEAAYRQRYAFLMPGTPLVVELASVEAIGRSDAPVEIAPLAPRDAGAAPRAHSAVRFYSGGQWHDAALYVRDTL
;
A
#
# COMPACT_ATOMS: atom_id res chain seq x y z
N SER A 1 -9.17 -9.48 7.39
CA SER A 1 -9.56 -9.02 8.73
C SER A 1 -10.85 -9.69 9.17
N VAL A 2 -10.93 -10.13 10.42
CA VAL A 2 -12.12 -10.74 11.03
C VAL A 2 -13.17 -9.66 11.31
N LEU A 3 -14.46 -10.01 11.14
CA LEU A 3 -15.60 -9.16 11.48
C LEU A 3 -16.08 -9.48 12.89
N GLY A 4 -16.46 -8.46 13.65
CA GLY A 4 -16.98 -8.64 15.01
C GLY A 4 -18.06 -7.62 15.37
N PHE A 5 -18.82 -7.95 16.40
CA PHE A 5 -19.79 -7.07 17.05
C PHE A 5 -19.61 -7.21 18.57
N ASP A 6 -19.41 -6.09 19.27
CA ASP A 6 -19.12 -6.07 20.71
C ASP A 6 -20.35 -5.78 21.59
N GLY A 7 -21.55 -5.85 21.02
CA GLY A 7 -22.80 -5.48 21.70
C GLY A 7 -23.23 -4.03 21.45
N ALA A 8 -22.31 -3.16 21.00
CA ALA A 8 -22.62 -1.76 20.71
C ALA A 8 -22.28 -1.37 19.27
N ARG A 9 -21.15 -1.85 18.72
CA ARG A 9 -20.68 -1.46 17.40
C ARG A 9 -20.07 -2.61 16.61
N LEU A 10 -20.12 -2.45 15.29
CA LEU A 10 -19.42 -3.30 14.33
C LEU A 10 -17.91 -3.00 14.37
N ARG A 11 -17.09 -4.03 14.19
CA ARG A 11 -15.63 -3.95 14.16
C ARG A 11 -15.05 -4.80 13.03
N VAL A 12 -13.94 -4.32 12.46
CA VAL A 12 -13.16 -5.03 11.45
C VAL A 12 -11.70 -5.07 11.89
N GLY A 13 -11.17 -6.27 12.10
CA GLY A 13 -9.81 -6.45 12.63
C GLY A 13 -9.66 -5.99 14.10
N PRO A 14 -8.42 -5.88 14.61
CA PRO A 14 -7.15 -6.08 13.90
C PRO A 14 -6.84 -7.56 13.59
N GLU A 15 -7.57 -8.49 14.21
CA GLU A 15 -7.39 -9.92 14.00
C GLU A 15 -7.58 -10.33 12.54
N SER A 16 -6.77 -11.31 12.12
CA SER A 16 -6.79 -11.87 10.77
C SER A 16 -7.06 -13.36 10.83
N ALA A 17 -7.96 -13.85 9.97
CA ALA A 17 -8.20 -15.27 9.80
C ALA A 17 -7.09 -15.98 8.98
N GLY A 18 -6.13 -15.22 8.46
CA GLY A 18 -5.06 -15.74 7.59
C GLY A 18 -5.62 -16.43 6.34
N ALA A 19 -4.91 -17.44 5.84
CA ALA A 19 -5.37 -18.33 4.76
C ALA A 19 -5.90 -19.68 5.28
N ASN A 20 -5.60 -20.02 6.54
CA ASN A 20 -6.06 -21.22 7.22
C ASN A 20 -6.37 -20.89 8.70
N PRO A 21 -7.63 -20.97 9.15
CA PRO A 21 -8.81 -21.43 8.40
C PRO A 21 -9.24 -20.45 7.30
N GLY A 22 -8.81 -19.19 7.36
CA GLY A 22 -9.19 -18.17 6.38
C GLY A 22 -10.63 -17.67 6.53
N PRO A 23 -11.15 -16.94 5.53
CA PRO A 23 -12.56 -16.53 5.44
C PRO A 23 -13.54 -17.69 5.60
N ALA A 24 -14.77 -17.38 6.04
CA ALA A 24 -15.85 -18.37 6.11
C ALA A 24 -16.11 -19.03 4.74
N ALA A 25 -16.04 -18.25 3.66
CA ALA A 25 -16.21 -18.68 2.28
C ALA A 25 -15.19 -19.75 1.85
N TYR A 26 -14.08 -19.93 2.56
CA TYR A 26 -13.04 -20.90 2.19
C TYR A 26 -13.38 -22.35 2.60
N ARG A 27 -14.54 -22.57 3.25
CA ARG A 27 -15.04 -23.91 3.65
C ARG A 27 -14.13 -24.65 4.64
N ARG A 28 -13.45 -23.90 5.52
CA ARG A 28 -12.50 -24.45 6.53
C ARG A 28 -12.86 -24.09 7.98
N GLY A 29 -14.11 -23.70 8.23
CA GLY A 29 -14.57 -23.32 9.57
C GLY A 29 -14.12 -21.91 10.01
N GLY A 30 -13.65 -21.08 9.09
CA GLY A 30 -13.23 -19.71 9.36
C GLY A 30 -14.34 -18.76 9.83
N PRO A 31 -13.99 -17.65 10.51
CA PRO A 31 -14.95 -16.62 10.91
C PRO A 31 -15.40 -15.78 9.70
N LEU A 32 -16.41 -14.93 9.87
CA LEU A 32 -16.72 -13.90 8.88
C LEU A 32 -15.54 -12.91 8.78
N THR A 33 -15.21 -12.52 7.56
CA THR A 33 -14.11 -11.61 7.20
C THR A 33 -14.54 -10.62 6.13
N VAL A 34 -13.68 -9.64 5.85
CA VAL A 34 -13.88 -8.68 4.74
C VAL A 34 -14.10 -9.37 3.38
N THR A 35 -13.42 -10.49 3.12
CA THR A 35 -13.65 -11.28 1.89
C THR A 35 -15.08 -11.81 1.83
N ASP A 36 -15.63 -12.24 2.97
CA ASP A 36 -17.00 -12.75 3.05
C ASP A 36 -18.02 -11.64 2.79
N CYS A 37 -17.75 -10.38 3.18
CA CYS A 37 -18.60 -9.25 2.76
C CYS A 37 -18.64 -9.13 1.23
N ASN A 38 -17.49 -9.20 0.56
CA ASN A 38 -17.44 -9.08 -0.90
C ASN A 38 -18.13 -10.27 -1.61
N VAL A 39 -18.08 -11.47 -1.03
CA VAL A 39 -18.84 -12.64 -1.52
C VAL A 39 -20.35 -12.45 -1.31
N MET A 40 -20.76 -12.02 -0.12
CA MET A 40 -22.17 -11.75 0.21
C MET A 40 -22.80 -10.72 -0.74
N LEU A 41 -22.07 -9.62 -0.98
CA LEU A 41 -22.53 -8.50 -1.79
C LEU A 41 -22.38 -8.73 -3.30
N GLY A 42 -21.92 -9.90 -3.74
CA GLY A 42 -21.68 -10.16 -5.17
C GLY A 42 -20.60 -9.29 -5.80
N LYS A 43 -19.69 -8.71 -5.00
CA LYS A 43 -18.49 -8.03 -5.52
C LYS A 43 -17.42 -9.05 -5.94
N ILE A 44 -17.37 -10.19 -5.24
CA ILE A 44 -16.70 -11.42 -5.70
C ILE A 44 -17.77 -12.37 -6.25
N GLN A 45 -17.52 -12.89 -7.45
CA GLN A 45 -18.39 -13.86 -8.12
C GLN A 45 -17.77 -15.26 -7.97
N PRO A 46 -18.33 -16.18 -7.14
CA PRO A 46 -17.75 -17.50 -6.90
C PRO A 46 -17.49 -18.32 -8.16
N ASP A 47 -18.36 -18.21 -9.17
CA ASP A 47 -18.24 -18.93 -10.44
C ASP A 47 -17.06 -18.46 -11.30
N HIS A 48 -16.56 -17.24 -11.04
CA HIS A 48 -15.40 -16.65 -11.70
C HIS A 48 -14.16 -16.63 -10.79
N PHE A 49 -14.20 -17.34 -9.67
CA PHE A 49 -13.08 -17.49 -8.76
C PHE A 49 -12.49 -18.92 -8.87
N PRO A 50 -11.17 -19.12 -8.73
CA PRO A 50 -10.58 -20.45 -8.73
C PRO A 50 -11.22 -21.42 -7.73
N ARG A 51 -11.48 -22.65 -8.17
CA ARG A 51 -12.02 -23.74 -7.35
C ARG A 51 -10.91 -24.42 -6.55
N VAL A 52 -10.44 -23.74 -5.52
CA VAL A 52 -9.29 -24.17 -4.69
C VAL A 52 -9.62 -24.22 -3.20
N PHE A 53 -10.92 -24.24 -2.86
CA PHE A 53 -11.41 -24.18 -1.48
C PHE A 53 -11.95 -25.53 -1.02
N GLY A 54 -12.33 -25.60 0.26
CA GLY A 54 -12.80 -26.84 0.87
C GLY A 54 -11.67 -27.76 1.33
N PRO A 55 -12.03 -28.89 1.96
CA PRO A 55 -11.08 -29.84 2.52
C PRO A 55 -10.16 -30.47 1.46
N ARG A 56 -10.66 -30.62 0.22
CA ARG A 56 -9.93 -31.21 -0.90
C ARG A 56 -9.35 -30.20 -1.89
N ALA A 57 -9.55 -28.90 -1.64
CA ALA A 57 -9.06 -27.79 -2.49
C ALA A 57 -9.56 -27.86 -3.95
N ASP A 58 -10.83 -28.25 -4.15
CA ASP A 58 -11.47 -28.40 -5.46
C ASP A 58 -12.86 -27.72 -5.53
N GLU A 59 -13.25 -26.97 -4.49
CA GLU A 59 -14.58 -26.35 -4.37
C GLU A 59 -14.53 -24.83 -4.65
N PRO A 60 -15.65 -24.23 -5.09
CA PRO A 60 -15.78 -22.77 -5.19
C PRO A 60 -15.96 -22.14 -3.80
N LEU A 61 -15.89 -20.81 -3.74
CA LEU A 61 -16.23 -20.04 -2.54
C LEU A 61 -17.66 -20.36 -2.07
N ASP A 62 -17.85 -20.45 -0.76
CA ASP A 62 -19.14 -20.80 -0.15
C ASP A 62 -20.04 -19.59 0.10
N ARG A 63 -20.76 -19.16 -0.93
CA ARG A 63 -21.72 -18.06 -0.82
C ARG A 63 -22.85 -18.37 0.15
N ASP A 64 -23.40 -19.58 0.12
CA ASP A 64 -24.56 -19.94 0.94
C ASP A 64 -24.17 -20.02 2.41
N GLY A 65 -23.01 -20.60 2.72
CA GLY A 65 -22.47 -20.58 4.08
C GLY A 65 -22.18 -19.18 4.60
N VAL A 66 -21.71 -18.27 3.74
CA VAL A 66 -21.54 -16.85 4.09
C VAL A 66 -22.88 -16.17 4.37
N ALA A 67 -23.88 -16.37 3.51
CA ALA A 67 -25.20 -15.78 3.67
C ALA A 67 -25.88 -16.25 4.97
N ALA A 68 -25.79 -17.54 5.29
CA ALA A 68 -26.30 -18.10 6.54
C ALA A 68 -25.62 -17.46 7.77
N LYS A 69 -24.30 -17.25 7.72
CA LYS A 69 -23.56 -16.60 8.81
C LYS A 69 -23.92 -15.12 8.98
N PHE A 70 -24.11 -14.38 7.89
CA PHE A 70 -24.57 -12.99 7.97
C PHE A 70 -26.01 -12.88 8.49
N ALA A 71 -26.90 -13.80 8.09
CA ALA A 71 -28.26 -13.86 8.63
C ALA A 71 -28.25 -14.09 10.15
N ALA A 72 -27.47 -15.07 10.63
CA ALA A 72 -27.32 -15.33 12.05
C ALA A 72 -26.72 -14.12 12.82
N LEU A 73 -25.75 -13.42 12.22
CA LEU A 73 -25.18 -12.22 12.82
C LEU A 73 -26.19 -11.06 12.88
N ALA A 74 -26.99 -10.87 11.83
CA ALA A 74 -28.04 -9.86 11.80
C ALA A 74 -29.11 -10.14 12.88
N ASP A 75 -29.52 -11.39 13.05
CA ASP A 75 -30.46 -11.78 14.11
C ASP A 75 -29.86 -11.55 15.52
N ALA A 76 -28.57 -11.86 15.72
CA ALA A 76 -27.88 -11.60 16.98
C ALA A 76 -27.80 -10.09 17.31
N ILE A 77 -27.50 -9.25 16.33
CA ILE A 77 -27.48 -7.79 16.49
C ILE A 77 -28.88 -7.27 16.79
N HIS A 78 -29.90 -7.79 16.11
CA HIS A 78 -31.29 -7.42 16.36
C HIS A 78 -31.72 -7.77 17.79
N ALA A 79 -31.39 -8.97 18.27
CA ALA A 79 -31.66 -9.37 19.63
C ALA A 79 -30.96 -8.48 20.68
N ALA A 80 -29.74 -8.02 20.39
CA ALA A 80 -28.96 -7.19 21.32
C ALA A 80 -29.36 -5.71 21.32
N THR A 81 -29.81 -5.16 20.18
CA THR A 81 -29.95 -3.71 19.98
C THR A 81 -31.37 -3.27 19.59
N GLY A 82 -32.23 -4.21 19.20
CA GLY A 82 -33.53 -3.93 18.58
C GLY A 82 -33.46 -3.47 17.12
N ARG A 83 -32.28 -3.15 16.58
CA ARG A 83 -32.11 -2.72 15.19
C ARG A 83 -32.09 -3.91 14.25
N ARG A 84 -32.92 -3.89 13.21
CA ARG A 84 -32.99 -4.96 12.19
C ARG A 84 -32.37 -4.47 10.89
N ASP A 85 -31.17 -4.96 10.60
CA ASP A 85 -30.47 -4.74 9.34
C ASP A 85 -30.60 -5.99 8.45
N THR A 86 -30.61 -5.82 7.13
CA THR A 86 -30.49 -6.98 6.23
C THR A 86 -29.06 -7.52 6.25
N PRO A 87 -28.85 -8.82 5.96
CA PRO A 87 -27.52 -9.39 5.81
C PRO A 87 -26.62 -8.59 4.84
N GLU A 88 -27.18 -8.09 3.74
CA GLU A 88 -26.50 -7.24 2.76
C GLU A 88 -26.12 -5.88 3.34
N ALA A 89 -27.05 -5.16 3.98
CA ALA A 89 -26.75 -3.87 4.61
C ALA A 89 -25.68 -4.01 5.70
N LEU A 90 -25.72 -5.10 6.45
CA LEU A 90 -24.71 -5.42 7.47
C LEU A 90 -23.33 -5.68 6.84
N ALA A 91 -23.26 -6.49 5.78
CA ALA A 91 -22.03 -6.74 5.04
C ALA A 91 -21.45 -5.46 4.42
N GLU A 92 -22.31 -4.59 3.86
CA GLU A 92 -21.93 -3.28 3.32
C GLU A 92 -21.35 -2.37 4.42
N GLY A 93 -22.00 -2.28 5.58
CA GLY A 93 -21.48 -1.50 6.71
C GLY A 93 -20.11 -1.99 7.22
N PHE A 94 -19.86 -3.30 7.22
CA PHE A 94 -18.51 -3.82 7.51
C PHE A 94 -17.47 -3.42 6.45
N LEU A 95 -17.84 -3.37 5.17
CA LEU A 95 -16.94 -2.87 4.12
C LEU A 95 -16.64 -1.38 4.29
N GLU A 96 -17.63 -0.56 4.64
CA GLU A 96 -17.43 0.86 4.91
C GLU A 96 -16.42 1.08 6.05
N ILE A 97 -16.53 0.30 7.13
CA ILE A 97 -15.57 0.35 8.25
C ILE A 97 -14.18 -0.07 7.79
N ALA A 98 -14.08 -1.14 6.99
CA ALA A 98 -12.81 -1.62 6.46
C ALA A 98 -12.13 -0.57 5.57
N ILE A 99 -12.88 0.02 4.63
CA ILE A 99 -12.43 1.07 3.71
C ILE A 99 -12.01 2.32 4.48
N GLY A 100 -12.81 2.77 5.45
CA GLY A 100 -12.47 3.92 6.29
C GLY A 100 -11.19 3.69 7.10
N SER A 101 -10.96 2.47 7.59
CA SER A 101 -9.70 2.10 8.26
C SER A 101 -8.51 2.16 7.30
N MET A 102 -8.63 1.60 6.09
CA MET A 102 -7.58 1.65 5.06
C MET A 102 -7.25 3.09 4.65
N ALA A 103 -8.28 3.91 4.37
CA ALA A 103 -8.11 5.31 4.02
C ALA A 103 -7.45 6.10 5.16
N ASN A 104 -7.85 5.89 6.41
CA ASN A 104 -7.21 6.53 7.57
C ASN A 104 -5.74 6.13 7.73
N ALA A 105 -5.39 4.87 7.46
CA ALA A 105 -3.99 4.42 7.50
C ALA A 105 -3.15 5.15 6.44
N ILE A 106 -3.65 5.25 5.20
CA ILE A 106 -2.99 5.99 4.11
C ILE A 106 -2.86 7.47 4.48
N LYS A 107 -3.97 8.11 4.89
CA LYS A 107 -3.99 9.52 5.29
C LYS A 107 -3.01 9.81 6.42
N LYS A 108 -2.95 8.95 7.45
CA LYS A 108 -2.03 9.12 8.58
C LYS A 108 -0.58 9.16 8.12
N ILE A 109 -0.15 8.22 7.28
CA ILE A 109 1.23 8.12 6.80
C ILE A 109 1.58 9.29 5.88
N SER A 110 0.68 9.64 4.95
CA SER A 110 0.92 10.70 3.95
C SER A 110 0.85 12.11 4.53
N VAL A 111 -0.13 12.40 5.39
CA VAL A 111 -0.27 13.72 6.04
C VAL A 111 0.86 13.98 7.03
N GLN A 112 1.33 12.96 7.76
CA GLN A 112 2.52 13.10 8.61
C GLN A 112 3.80 13.50 7.84
N ARG A 113 3.81 13.29 6.51
CA ARG A 113 4.89 13.70 5.62
C ARG A 113 4.57 15.00 4.85
N GLY A 114 3.44 15.66 5.14
CA GLY A 114 3.06 16.92 4.50
C GLY A 114 2.51 16.76 3.07
N HIS A 115 2.01 15.59 2.70
CA HIS A 115 1.45 15.35 1.36
C HIS A 115 -0.06 15.52 1.30
N ASP A 116 -0.53 16.23 0.27
CA ASP A 116 -1.94 16.26 -0.14
C ASP A 116 -2.25 15.04 -1.02
N VAL A 117 -2.87 14.02 -0.41
CA VAL A 117 -3.16 12.73 -1.06
C VAL A 117 -4.13 12.83 -2.23
N SER A 118 -4.98 13.85 -2.28
CA SER A 118 -6.01 14.00 -3.34
C SER A 118 -5.41 14.21 -4.73
N ARG A 119 -4.15 14.65 -4.79
CA ARG A 119 -3.41 14.93 -6.03
C ARG A 119 -2.67 13.72 -6.61
N TYR A 120 -2.71 12.59 -5.93
CA TYR A 120 -2.00 11.38 -6.33
C TYR A 120 -2.92 10.36 -6.99
N VAL A 121 -2.31 9.44 -7.73
CA VAL A 121 -2.97 8.26 -8.29
C VAL A 121 -2.88 7.12 -7.28
N LEU A 122 -4.01 6.51 -6.92
CA LEU A 122 -4.02 5.34 -6.05
C LEU A 122 -3.57 4.11 -6.84
N THR A 123 -2.37 3.59 -6.57
CA THR A 123 -1.98 2.27 -7.08
C THR A 123 -2.61 1.17 -6.24
N THR A 124 -3.15 0.14 -6.87
CA THR A 124 -3.74 -1.02 -6.18
C THR A 124 -3.04 -2.32 -6.56
N PHE A 125 -2.76 -3.15 -5.55
CA PHE A 125 -2.07 -4.42 -5.69
C PHE A 125 -2.51 -5.42 -4.61
N GLY A 126 -2.05 -6.65 -4.74
CA GLY A 126 -2.51 -7.79 -3.96
C GLY A 126 -3.86 -8.33 -4.44
N GLY A 127 -4.14 -9.60 -4.15
CA GLY A 127 -5.36 -10.27 -4.65
C GLY A 127 -6.69 -9.65 -4.20
N ALA A 128 -6.68 -8.88 -3.10
CA ALA A 128 -7.87 -8.19 -2.59
C ALA A 128 -7.88 -6.68 -2.89
N GLY A 129 -6.77 -6.08 -3.34
CA GLY A 129 -6.64 -4.62 -3.45
C GLY A 129 -7.69 -4.00 -4.37
N GLY A 130 -7.94 -4.62 -5.53
CA GLY A 130 -8.91 -4.13 -6.51
C GLY A 130 -10.35 -4.09 -5.96
N GLN A 131 -10.68 -4.91 -4.96
CA GLN A 131 -12.03 -5.01 -4.39
C GLN A 131 -12.41 -3.77 -3.57
N HIS A 132 -11.43 -3.00 -3.09
CA HIS A 132 -11.62 -1.84 -2.22
C HIS A 132 -11.11 -0.53 -2.84
N ALA A 133 -10.41 -0.59 -3.97
CA ALA A 133 -9.65 0.53 -4.52
C ALA A 133 -10.52 1.78 -4.77
N CYS A 134 -11.70 1.61 -5.39
CA CYS A 134 -12.59 2.75 -5.67
C CYS A 134 -13.09 3.41 -4.37
N GLY A 135 -13.59 2.61 -3.41
CA GLY A 135 -14.07 3.15 -2.14
C GLY A 135 -12.94 3.81 -1.31
N VAL A 136 -11.72 3.28 -1.38
CA VAL A 136 -10.54 3.92 -0.75
C VAL A 136 -10.19 5.23 -1.45
N ALA A 137 -10.22 5.28 -2.79
CA ALA A 137 -9.97 6.49 -3.54
C ALA A 137 -11.01 7.58 -3.22
N ASP A 138 -12.30 7.22 -3.19
CA ASP A 138 -13.38 8.13 -2.83
C ASP A 138 -13.19 8.70 -1.42
N ALA A 139 -12.88 7.84 -0.44
CA ALA A 139 -12.64 8.27 0.95
C ALA A 139 -11.40 9.17 1.12
N LEU A 140 -10.45 9.11 0.17
CA LEU A 140 -9.25 9.94 0.14
C LEU A 140 -9.40 11.19 -0.76
N GLY A 141 -10.52 11.33 -1.47
CA GLY A 141 -10.74 12.41 -2.44
C GLY A 141 -9.83 12.29 -3.68
N MET A 142 -9.38 11.08 -4.01
CA MET A 142 -8.58 10.80 -5.20
C MET A 142 -9.49 10.58 -6.40
N THR A 143 -9.06 11.02 -7.58
CA THR A 143 -9.84 10.91 -8.82
C THR A 143 -9.36 9.81 -9.76
N GLN A 144 -8.22 9.17 -9.46
CA GLN A 144 -7.58 8.19 -10.33
C GLN A 144 -7.09 6.98 -9.54
N VAL A 145 -7.39 5.79 -10.07
CA VAL A 145 -6.87 4.51 -9.59
C VAL A 145 -6.06 3.87 -10.72
N PHE A 146 -4.84 3.44 -10.41
CA PHE A 146 -3.99 2.67 -11.29
C PHE A 146 -3.96 1.20 -10.85
N ALA A 147 -4.52 0.33 -11.67
CA ALA A 147 -4.53 -1.11 -11.44
C ALA A 147 -3.58 -1.81 -12.43
N HIS A 148 -2.38 -2.16 -11.97
CA HIS A 148 -1.38 -2.81 -12.81
C HIS A 148 -1.88 -4.22 -13.27
N PRO A 149 -1.59 -4.69 -14.50
CA PRO A 149 -1.99 -6.03 -14.94
C PRO A 149 -1.47 -7.15 -14.03
N LEU A 150 -0.30 -6.94 -13.44
CA LEU A 150 0.30 -7.84 -12.45
C LEU A 150 -0.09 -7.53 -11.00
N ALA A 151 -1.16 -6.77 -10.75
CA ALA A 151 -1.57 -6.33 -9.39
C ALA A 151 -1.60 -7.49 -8.37
N GLY A 152 -2.11 -8.67 -8.76
CA GLY A 152 -2.17 -9.84 -7.88
C GLY A 152 -0.80 -10.39 -7.43
N VAL A 153 0.26 -10.13 -8.21
CA VAL A 153 1.64 -10.62 -7.97
C VAL A 153 2.67 -9.48 -7.99
N LEU A 154 2.23 -8.23 -7.81
CA LEU A 154 3.06 -7.05 -8.07
C LEU A 154 4.28 -6.99 -7.16
N SER A 155 4.21 -7.54 -5.94
CA SER A 155 5.35 -7.64 -5.03
C SER A 155 6.44 -8.56 -5.56
N ALA A 156 6.07 -9.72 -6.13
CA ALA A 156 7.04 -10.64 -6.73
C ALA A 156 7.65 -10.03 -8.00
N TYR A 157 6.83 -9.35 -8.81
CA TYR A 157 7.30 -8.62 -9.99
C TYR A 157 8.29 -7.50 -9.61
N GLY A 158 7.96 -6.69 -8.61
CA GLY A 158 8.85 -5.63 -8.11
C GLY A 158 10.16 -6.16 -7.56
N MET A 159 10.14 -7.31 -6.87
CA MET A 159 11.36 -7.99 -6.41
C MET A 159 12.26 -8.43 -7.56
N GLY A 160 11.66 -8.94 -8.65
CA GLY A 160 12.42 -9.34 -9.85
C GLY A 160 13.03 -8.17 -10.62
N LEU A 161 12.45 -6.97 -10.51
CA LEU A 161 12.94 -5.76 -11.18
C LEU A 161 13.86 -4.88 -10.32
N ALA A 162 13.89 -5.09 -9.01
CA ALA A 162 14.56 -4.21 -8.07
C ALA A 162 16.07 -4.11 -8.35
N ASP A 163 16.61 -2.90 -8.20
CA ASP A 163 18.04 -2.69 -8.12
C ASP A 163 18.60 -3.37 -6.87
N GLN A 164 19.86 -3.81 -6.94
CA GLN A 164 20.58 -4.29 -5.75
C GLN A 164 21.15 -3.08 -5.02
N THR A 165 20.85 -2.92 -3.74
CA THR A 165 21.34 -1.78 -2.97
C THR A 165 22.15 -2.20 -1.74
N ALA A 166 23.15 -1.40 -1.42
CA ALA A 166 23.92 -1.49 -0.19
C ALA A 166 24.00 -0.11 0.45
N MET A 167 23.50 0.02 1.69
CA MET A 167 23.53 1.28 2.42
C MET A 167 24.57 1.22 3.55
N ARG A 168 25.31 2.32 3.73
CA ARG A 168 26.26 2.52 4.83
C ARG A 168 25.98 3.86 5.46
N GLU A 169 25.99 3.88 6.80
CA GLU A 169 25.68 5.08 7.57
C GLU A 169 26.68 5.28 8.70
N ARG A 170 26.90 6.54 9.08
CA ARG A 170 27.76 6.89 10.19
C ARG A 170 27.24 8.14 10.91
N ALA A 171 27.16 8.07 12.23
CA ALA A 171 26.88 9.23 13.07
C ALA A 171 28.04 10.24 13.01
N ILE A 172 27.70 11.52 12.83
CA ILE A 172 28.67 12.62 12.72
C ILE A 172 28.57 13.55 13.94
N GLU A 173 27.35 13.93 14.33
CA GLU A 173 27.06 14.84 15.45
C GLU A 173 27.93 16.11 15.45
N ALA A 174 27.89 16.86 14.34
CA ALA A 174 28.65 18.10 14.18
C ALA A 174 27.77 19.23 13.62
N VAL A 175 28.07 20.48 13.98
CA VAL A 175 27.41 21.64 13.37
C VAL A 175 27.77 21.69 11.89
N LEU A 176 26.78 21.89 11.02
CA LEU A 176 26.99 22.04 9.59
C LEU A 176 27.64 23.40 9.32
N SER A 177 28.87 23.39 8.83
CA SER A 177 29.61 24.59 8.44
C SER A 177 30.68 24.27 7.40
N ASP A 178 31.27 25.31 6.80
CA ASP A 178 32.34 25.13 5.82
C ASP A 178 33.59 24.50 6.47
N GLU A 179 33.80 24.67 7.77
CA GLU A 179 34.89 24.04 8.53
C GLU A 179 34.68 22.53 8.73
N THR A 180 33.44 22.07 8.91
CA THR A 180 33.13 20.64 9.13
C THR A 180 32.92 19.88 7.83
N LEU A 181 32.65 20.59 6.73
CA LEU A 181 32.37 20.01 5.42
C LEU A 181 33.48 19.07 4.89
N PRO A 182 34.79 19.36 5.01
CA PRO A 182 35.83 18.44 4.58
C PRO A 182 35.80 17.09 5.32
N ALA A 183 35.56 17.12 6.63
CA ALA A 183 35.47 15.90 7.44
C ALA A 183 34.22 15.08 7.11
N LEU A 184 33.10 15.75 6.84
CA LEU A 184 31.86 15.13 6.37
C LEU A 184 32.06 14.45 5.01
N ASN A 185 32.67 15.14 4.04
CA ASN A 185 32.96 14.57 2.72
C ASN A 185 33.86 13.34 2.81
N ALA A 186 34.92 13.38 3.64
CA ALA A 186 35.78 12.23 3.87
C ALA A 186 35.03 11.05 4.54
N ALA A 187 34.01 11.33 5.36
CA ALA A 187 33.14 10.28 5.90
C ALA A 187 32.24 9.68 4.80
N LEU A 188 31.62 10.51 3.96
CA LEU A 188 30.80 10.07 2.83
C LEU A 188 31.62 9.26 1.81
N ASP A 189 32.87 9.65 1.53
CA ASP A 189 33.75 8.90 0.62
C ASP A 189 34.02 7.48 1.14
N ARG A 190 34.36 7.33 2.42
CA ARG A 190 34.54 6.00 3.04
C ARG A 190 33.28 5.15 3.01
N LEU A 191 32.11 5.76 3.31
CA LEU A 191 30.83 5.06 3.24
C LEU A 191 30.51 4.61 1.81
N ALA A 192 30.87 5.43 0.82
CA ALA A 192 30.71 5.09 -0.59
C ALA A 192 31.61 3.90 -0.98
N ASP A 193 32.89 3.91 -0.59
CA ASP A 193 33.81 2.80 -0.85
C ASP A 193 33.30 1.49 -0.23
N ASP A 194 32.85 1.54 1.03
CA ASP A 194 32.30 0.38 1.75
C ASP A 194 31.00 -0.15 1.11
N ALA A 195 30.11 0.74 0.66
CA ALA A 195 28.85 0.39 0.04
C ALA A 195 29.06 -0.22 -1.37
N VAL A 196 29.95 0.39 -2.17
CA VAL A 196 30.33 -0.12 -3.49
C VAL A 196 31.02 -1.48 -3.36
N GLY A 197 31.96 -1.62 -2.41
CA GLY A 197 32.65 -2.88 -2.13
C GLY A 197 31.68 -4.03 -1.87
N ALA A 198 30.62 -3.79 -1.09
CA ALA A 198 29.60 -4.80 -0.81
C ALA A 198 28.82 -5.27 -2.06
N LEU A 199 28.52 -4.36 -3.00
CA LEU A 199 27.86 -4.74 -4.26
C LEU A 199 28.82 -5.48 -5.20
N LEU A 200 30.10 -5.11 -5.22
CA LEU A 200 31.12 -5.82 -6.00
C LEU A 200 31.31 -7.26 -5.49
N GLU A 201 31.30 -7.47 -4.17
CA GLU A 201 31.35 -8.81 -3.54
C GLU A 201 30.13 -9.68 -3.93
N GLN A 202 28.99 -9.07 -4.19
CA GLN A 202 27.78 -9.73 -4.68
C GLN A 202 27.80 -9.97 -6.20
N GLY A 203 28.86 -9.55 -6.90
CA GLY A 203 29.03 -9.76 -8.34
C GLY A 203 28.36 -8.71 -9.22
N VAL A 204 27.99 -7.55 -8.69
CA VAL A 204 27.44 -6.44 -9.49
C VAL A 204 28.59 -5.78 -10.30
N PRO A 205 28.47 -5.62 -11.63
CA PRO A 205 29.50 -4.96 -12.42
C PRO A 205 29.69 -3.47 -12.06
N PRO A 206 30.93 -2.95 -11.97
CA PRO A 206 31.20 -1.57 -11.57
C PRO A 206 30.45 -0.51 -12.39
N GLU A 207 30.30 -0.72 -13.70
CA GLU A 207 29.63 0.18 -14.63
C GLU A 207 28.11 0.30 -14.39
N ARG A 208 27.52 -0.62 -13.61
CA ARG A 208 26.11 -0.61 -13.20
C ARG A 208 25.90 0.01 -11.82
N ILE A 209 26.97 0.35 -11.10
CA ILE A 209 26.88 0.88 -9.74
C ILE A 209 26.89 2.40 -9.78
N ALA A 210 25.87 3.02 -9.19
CA ALA A 210 25.83 4.44 -8.87
C ALA A 210 25.81 4.61 -7.34
N THR A 211 26.17 5.80 -6.84
CA THR A 211 26.06 6.12 -5.41
C THR A 211 25.19 7.36 -5.20
N GLU A 212 24.33 7.30 -4.19
CA GLU A 212 23.59 8.44 -3.68
C GLU A 212 24.09 8.79 -2.28
N ARG A 213 24.48 10.05 -2.10
CA ARG A 213 25.06 10.56 -0.84
C ARG A 213 24.04 11.48 -0.16
N ARG A 214 23.68 11.17 1.08
CA ARG A 214 22.69 11.94 1.85
C ARG A 214 23.23 12.30 3.23
N VAL A 215 22.67 13.37 3.77
CA VAL A 215 23.02 13.91 5.08
C VAL A 215 21.74 14.17 5.85
N HIS A 216 21.67 13.70 7.08
CA HIS A 216 20.54 13.90 7.98
C HIS A 216 20.83 15.14 8.83
N LEU A 217 20.05 16.19 8.59
CA LEU A 217 20.18 17.46 9.26
C LEU A 217 19.02 17.66 10.23
N ARG A 218 19.31 18.27 11.37
CA ARG A 218 18.30 18.73 12.33
C ARG A 218 18.65 20.11 12.85
N TYR A 219 17.67 20.86 13.32
CA TYR A 219 17.96 22.05 14.12
C TYR A 219 18.60 21.64 15.45
N GLN A 220 19.62 22.38 15.87
CA GLN A 220 20.25 22.16 17.17
C GLN A 220 19.21 22.22 18.29
N GLY A 221 19.25 21.23 19.20
CA GLY A 221 18.29 21.10 20.30
C GLY A 221 16.97 20.40 19.93
N THR A 222 16.82 19.95 18.68
CA THR A 222 15.70 19.09 18.23
C THR A 222 16.16 17.65 18.01
N ASP A 223 15.19 16.73 17.95
CA ASP A 223 15.37 15.29 17.69
C ASP A 223 14.83 14.85 16.31
N SER A 224 14.41 15.81 15.49
CA SER A 224 13.74 15.57 14.21
C SER A 224 14.68 15.88 13.05
N ALA A 225 15.41 14.87 12.58
CA ALA A 225 16.24 14.99 11.40
C ALA A 225 15.48 14.75 10.10
N LEU A 226 15.90 15.47 9.05
CA LEU A 226 15.48 15.31 7.68
C LEU A 226 16.70 15.05 6.81
N ASP A 227 16.59 14.08 5.92
CA ASP A 227 17.65 13.72 4.98
C ASP A 227 17.63 14.63 3.74
N VAL A 228 18.80 15.13 3.38
CA VAL A 228 19.01 15.98 2.20
C VAL A 228 20.15 15.44 1.34
N PRO A 229 20.16 15.69 0.02
CA PRO A 229 21.30 15.37 -0.82
C PRO A 229 22.57 16.07 -0.30
N ALA A 230 23.67 15.33 -0.20
CA ALA A 230 24.96 15.91 0.18
C ALA A 230 25.42 16.93 -0.87
N GLY A 231 25.98 18.06 -0.43
CA GLY A 231 26.40 19.13 -1.32
C GLY A 231 27.15 20.23 -0.58
N SER A 232 27.07 21.47 -1.08
CA SER A 232 27.56 22.63 -0.31
C SER A 232 26.67 22.88 0.90
N VAL A 233 27.23 23.54 1.93
CA VAL A 233 26.47 23.94 3.13
C VAL A 233 25.19 24.70 2.76
N ALA A 234 25.31 25.67 1.85
CA ALA A 234 24.16 26.45 1.38
C ALA A 234 23.08 25.59 0.68
N ALA A 235 23.49 24.63 -0.16
CA ALA A 235 22.55 23.76 -0.86
C ALA A 235 21.82 22.82 0.11
N MET A 236 22.55 22.23 1.05
CA MET A 236 21.99 21.35 2.08
C MET A 236 21.05 22.11 3.02
N GLN A 237 21.42 23.31 3.46
CA GLN A 237 20.56 24.17 4.26
C GLN A 237 19.26 24.52 3.52
N HIS A 238 19.35 24.92 2.24
CA HIS A 238 18.17 25.25 1.44
C HIS A 238 17.23 24.04 1.29
N ALA A 239 17.78 22.86 0.97
CA ALA A 239 17.01 21.62 0.86
C ALA A 239 16.34 21.26 2.19
N PHE A 240 17.05 21.40 3.31
CA PHE A 240 16.52 21.14 4.64
C PHE A 240 15.39 22.11 4.98
N GLU A 241 15.57 23.41 4.79
CA GLU A 241 14.54 24.41 5.09
C GLU A 241 13.29 24.23 4.23
N ALA A 242 13.44 23.86 2.95
CA ALA A 242 12.32 23.54 2.08
C ALA A 242 11.53 22.33 2.60
N ALA A 243 12.21 21.22 2.92
CA ALA A 243 11.59 20.02 3.46
C ALA A 243 10.98 20.25 4.85
N TYR A 244 11.65 21.01 5.72
CA TYR A 244 11.21 21.33 7.06
C TYR A 244 9.96 22.22 7.03
N ARG A 245 9.92 23.23 6.15
CA ARG A 245 8.72 24.08 5.97
C ARG A 245 7.55 23.27 5.41
N GLN A 246 7.80 22.36 4.47
CA GLN A 246 6.75 21.47 3.97
C GLN A 246 6.15 20.61 5.09
N ARG A 247 6.98 20.09 5.99
CA ARG A 247 6.55 19.15 7.04
C ARG A 247 5.97 19.82 8.28
N TYR A 248 6.52 20.96 8.70
CA TYR A 248 6.21 21.61 9.97
C TYR A 248 5.61 23.01 9.83
N ALA A 249 5.58 23.59 8.63
CA ALA A 249 5.02 24.91 8.31
C ALA A 249 5.73 26.14 8.95
N PHE A 250 6.87 25.98 9.60
CA PHE A 250 7.69 27.08 10.11
C PHE A 250 9.19 26.78 9.95
N LEU A 251 10.06 27.76 10.23
CA LEU A 251 11.51 27.61 10.33
C LEU A 251 12.00 28.16 11.68
N MET A 252 13.22 27.77 12.07
CA MET A 252 13.88 28.27 13.29
C MET A 252 15.10 29.15 12.91
N PRO A 253 14.86 30.42 12.52
CA PRO A 253 15.94 31.29 12.05
C PRO A 253 16.96 31.54 13.16
N GLY A 254 18.24 31.49 12.80
CA GLY A 254 19.36 31.65 13.74
C GLY A 254 19.69 30.40 14.56
N THR A 255 18.92 29.32 14.45
CA THR A 255 19.29 28.03 15.06
C THR A 255 20.25 27.27 14.13
N PRO A 256 21.43 26.85 14.61
CA PRO A 256 22.37 26.08 13.80
C PRO A 256 21.77 24.74 13.35
N LEU A 257 22.20 24.27 12.17
CA LEU A 257 21.93 22.92 11.71
C LEU A 257 23.01 21.97 12.21
N VAL A 258 22.61 20.80 12.67
CA VAL A 258 23.49 19.72 13.10
C VAL A 258 23.38 18.57 12.11
N VAL A 259 24.53 18.11 11.64
CA VAL A 259 24.72 16.85 10.92
C VAL A 259 24.64 15.73 11.94
N GLU A 260 23.51 15.04 11.99
CA GLU A 260 23.32 13.87 12.86
C GLU A 260 23.99 12.64 12.24
N LEU A 261 23.64 12.35 10.98
CA LEU A 261 24.04 11.14 10.26
C LEU A 261 24.50 11.48 8.84
N ALA A 262 25.53 10.80 8.37
CA ALA A 262 25.88 10.71 6.95
C ALA A 262 25.51 9.32 6.44
N SER A 263 24.86 9.24 5.28
CA SER A 263 24.44 7.99 4.66
C SER A 263 24.82 7.96 3.17
N VAL A 264 25.26 6.79 2.72
CA VAL A 264 25.51 6.52 1.30
C VAL A 264 24.82 5.23 0.92
N GLU A 265 24.04 5.30 -0.16
CA GLU A 265 23.43 4.14 -0.80
C GLU A 265 24.14 3.89 -2.14
N ALA A 266 24.77 2.72 -2.27
CA ALA A 266 25.21 2.22 -3.56
C ALA A 266 24.06 1.46 -4.22
N ILE A 267 23.81 1.73 -5.50
CA ILE A 267 22.71 1.20 -6.29
C ILE A 267 23.29 0.50 -7.52
N GLY A 268 23.21 -0.84 -7.53
CA GLY A 268 23.51 -1.70 -8.65
C GLY A 268 22.28 -1.86 -9.54
N ARG A 269 22.24 -1.13 -10.66
CA ARG A 269 21.09 -1.12 -11.57
C ARG A 269 20.76 -2.53 -12.05
N SER A 270 19.50 -2.92 -11.98
CA SER A 270 19.00 -4.20 -12.48
C SER A 270 19.19 -4.30 -13.99
N ASP A 271 19.54 -5.50 -14.46
CA ASP A 271 19.58 -5.93 -15.87
C ASP A 271 18.37 -6.79 -16.21
N ALA A 272 17.41 -6.90 -15.29
CA ALA A 272 16.16 -7.57 -15.56
C ALA A 272 15.48 -6.90 -16.77
N PRO A 273 15.15 -7.67 -17.82
CA PRO A 273 14.45 -7.11 -18.96
C PRO A 273 13.10 -6.58 -18.50
N VAL A 274 12.85 -5.29 -18.75
CA VAL A 274 11.55 -4.69 -18.53
C VAL A 274 10.65 -5.11 -19.69
N GLU A 275 10.12 -6.33 -19.62
CA GLU A 275 9.12 -6.81 -20.57
C GLU A 275 7.77 -6.17 -20.24
N ILE A 276 7.55 -4.97 -20.78
CA ILE A 276 6.19 -4.43 -20.90
C ILE A 276 5.58 -5.14 -22.11
N ALA A 277 4.86 -6.23 -21.87
CA ALA A 277 4.02 -6.80 -22.91
C ALA A 277 3.10 -5.66 -23.42
N PRO A 278 3.21 -5.25 -24.69
CA PRO A 278 2.38 -4.18 -25.21
C PRO A 278 0.92 -4.63 -25.07
N LEU A 279 0.11 -3.82 -24.39
CA LEU A 279 -1.33 -4.02 -24.39
C LEU A 279 -1.78 -3.90 -25.84
N ALA A 280 -2.50 -4.92 -26.34
CA ALA A 280 -3.02 -4.89 -27.69
C ALA A 280 -3.87 -3.60 -27.86
N PRO A 281 -3.61 -2.79 -28.90
CA PRO A 281 -4.44 -1.61 -29.14
C PRO A 281 -5.88 -2.06 -29.38
N ARG A 282 -6.82 -1.41 -28.70
CA ARG A 282 -8.23 -1.57 -29.01
C ARG A 282 -8.56 -0.80 -30.28
N ASP A 283 -9.36 -1.42 -31.15
CA ASP A 283 -9.98 -0.71 -32.26
C ASP A 283 -10.78 0.49 -31.72
N ALA A 284 -10.51 1.68 -32.25
CA ALA A 284 -11.14 2.90 -31.81
C ALA A 284 -12.68 2.78 -31.93
N GLY A 285 -13.38 2.93 -30.79
CA GLY A 285 -14.84 2.86 -30.73
C GLY A 285 -15.44 1.48 -30.46
N ALA A 286 -14.64 0.41 -30.38
CA ALA A 286 -15.16 -0.90 -29.97
C ALA A 286 -15.38 -0.92 -28.45
N ALA A 287 -16.64 -1.02 -28.02
CA ALA A 287 -16.95 -1.26 -26.60
C ALA A 287 -16.47 -2.66 -26.20
N PRO A 288 -15.90 -2.84 -24.99
CA PRO A 288 -15.59 -4.17 -24.49
C PRO A 288 -16.81 -5.07 -24.56
N ARG A 289 -16.63 -6.31 -25.01
CA ARG A 289 -17.70 -7.30 -24.95
C ARG A 289 -17.77 -7.83 -23.52
N ALA A 290 -18.93 -7.67 -22.88
CA ALA A 290 -19.20 -8.28 -21.59
C ALA A 290 -19.07 -9.81 -21.69
N HIS A 291 -18.37 -10.40 -20.73
CA HIS A 291 -18.28 -11.86 -20.61
C HIS A 291 -19.59 -12.45 -20.08
N SER A 292 -20.17 -11.81 -19.06
CA SER A 292 -21.47 -12.17 -18.49
C SER A 292 -22.14 -10.95 -17.85
N ALA A 293 -23.41 -11.08 -17.48
CA ALA A 293 -24.09 -10.14 -16.58
C ALA A 293 -24.12 -10.73 -15.17
N VAL A 294 -23.80 -9.92 -14.17
CA VAL A 294 -23.78 -10.32 -12.75
C VAL A 294 -24.50 -9.29 -11.90
N ARG A 295 -24.88 -9.68 -10.68
CA ARG A 295 -25.48 -8.77 -9.70
C ARG A 295 -24.54 -8.50 -8.55
N PHE A 296 -24.52 -7.25 -8.10
CA PHE A 296 -23.81 -6.85 -6.89
C PHE A 296 -24.63 -5.85 -6.09
N TYR A 297 -24.43 -5.82 -4.77
CA TYR A 297 -25.08 -4.90 -3.85
C TYR A 297 -24.16 -3.72 -3.56
N SER A 298 -24.69 -2.51 -3.65
CA SER A 298 -23.99 -1.28 -3.31
C SER A 298 -24.96 -0.13 -3.09
N GLY A 299 -24.71 0.72 -2.10
CA GLY A 299 -25.55 1.88 -1.80
C GLY A 299 -26.99 1.47 -1.46
N GLY A 300 -27.14 0.43 -0.64
CA GLY A 300 -28.46 -0.01 -0.16
C GLY A 300 -29.32 -0.78 -1.17
N GLN A 301 -28.80 -1.14 -2.35
CA GLN A 301 -29.59 -1.82 -3.38
C GLN A 301 -28.75 -2.75 -4.28
N TRP A 302 -29.43 -3.68 -4.94
CA TRP A 302 -28.83 -4.57 -5.94
C TRP A 302 -28.80 -3.92 -7.33
N HIS A 303 -27.66 -4.05 -8.00
CA HIS A 303 -27.41 -3.55 -9.35
C HIS A 303 -27.09 -4.70 -10.31
N ASP A 304 -27.50 -4.56 -11.57
CA ASP A 304 -27.00 -5.40 -12.66
C ASP A 304 -25.74 -4.77 -13.26
N ALA A 305 -24.71 -5.56 -13.50
CA ALA A 305 -23.44 -5.11 -14.05
C ALA A 305 -22.90 -6.08 -15.10
N ALA A 306 -22.22 -5.52 -16.10
CA ALA A 306 -21.41 -6.29 -17.02
C ALA A 306 -20.11 -6.75 -16.32
N LEU A 307 -19.85 -8.05 -16.35
CA LEU A 307 -18.58 -8.64 -15.95
C LEU A 307 -17.66 -8.73 -17.16
N TYR A 308 -16.42 -8.30 -17.00
CA TYR A 308 -15.41 -8.37 -18.04
C TYR A 308 -14.23 -9.22 -17.57
N VAL A 309 -13.70 -10.04 -18.48
CA VAL A 309 -12.43 -10.74 -18.27
C VAL A 309 -11.32 -9.86 -18.80
N ARG A 310 -10.40 -9.46 -17.91
CA ARG A 310 -9.34 -8.51 -18.24
C ARG A 310 -8.50 -8.95 -19.45
N ASP A 311 -8.17 -10.23 -19.54
CA ASP A 311 -7.29 -10.73 -20.61
C ASP A 311 -7.98 -10.76 -21.99
N THR A 312 -9.29 -10.52 -22.02
CA THR A 312 -10.06 -10.32 -23.26
C THR A 312 -10.51 -8.87 -23.44
N LEU A 313 -9.98 -7.94 -22.63
CA LEU A 313 -10.20 -6.51 -22.83
C LEU A 313 -9.26 -6.01 -23.91
#